data_AF-A0A3B0X8W8-F1
#
_entry.id   AF-A0A3B0X8W8-F1
#
_cell.length_a   1.000
_cell.length_b   1.000
_cell.length_c   1.000
_cell.angle_alpha   90.00
_cell.angle_beta   90.00
_cell.angle_gamma   90.00
#
_symmetry.space_group_name_H-M   'P 1'
#
loop_
_entity.id
_entity.type
_entity.pdbx_description
1 polymer ?
#
loop_
_entity_poly.entity_id
_entity_poly.type
_entity_poly.pdbx_seq_one_letter_code
_entity_poly.pdbx_strand_id
1 'polypeptide(L)'
;MIDAQGENGVRSDECVGGVHNSLFDFEVKNIFREGEDGKRFDYIIDLTNPVIGSGDTIDILFSLLDPQFNALSPFGPDRDLILTIGEYELDLNAGENQTRILFSELVHFDLLNPEDYLTISLYQNSDSENVLWEFAFRTLDADVDSDNNNGLRRPDRSLAEERIESEAGQPGKILSINTDDTDNDGIPDYADFDIGKGFAQFIVEVPNTVDPATTTITFTYSSSSPLAITQQTNNGITEYIPDKGYLRLWLRNGDQVRNPNSLTDNGDYVQSGQPYALNQFSINKKSEIFLYMEAVNETDTPDDMKINIDLIDN
;
A
#
# COMPACT_ATOMS: atom_id res chain seq x y z
N MET A 1 -5.98 -32.91 35.62
CA MET A 1 -4.98 -31.92 36.08
C MET A 1 -3.60 -32.42 35.70
N ILE A 2 -3.21 -32.15 34.46
CA ILE A 2 -1.90 -31.62 34.11
C ILE A 2 -2.24 -30.53 33.10
N ASP A 3 -1.97 -29.30 33.50
CA ASP A 3 -2.18 -28.07 32.77
C ASP A 3 -0.90 -27.81 31.97
N ALA A 4 -1.03 -27.52 30.68
CA ALA A 4 0.06 -27.09 29.82
C ALA A 4 -0.50 -26.06 28.83
N GLN A 5 -0.84 -24.90 29.38
CA GLN A 5 -0.97 -23.68 28.61
C GLN A 5 0.41 -23.32 28.05
N GLY A 6 0.52 -23.28 26.72
CA GLY A 6 1.55 -22.49 26.07
C GLY A 6 1.19 -21.02 26.25
N GLU A 7 1.91 -20.32 27.11
CA GLU A 7 1.89 -18.87 27.19
C GLU A 7 2.48 -18.31 25.90
N ASN A 8 1.60 -17.96 24.95
CA ASN A 8 1.65 -16.78 24.08
C ASN A 8 0.41 -16.84 23.18
N GLY A 9 -0.64 -16.14 23.63
CA GLY A 9 -2.00 -16.25 23.12
C GLY A 9 -2.25 -15.54 21.80
N VAL A 10 -1.81 -16.12 20.69
CA VAL A 10 -2.40 -15.85 19.36
C VAL A 10 -3.26 -17.06 19.00
N ARG A 11 -4.58 -16.85 18.98
CA ARG A 11 -5.54 -17.86 18.47
C ARG A 11 -5.43 -17.88 16.96
N SER A 12 -4.79 -18.90 16.40
CA SER A 12 -5.16 -19.37 15.07
C SER A 12 -6.53 -20.04 15.22
N ASP A 13 -7.54 -19.51 14.53
CA ASP A 13 -8.85 -20.15 14.54
C ASP A 13 -8.74 -21.54 13.90
N GLU A 14 -8.95 -22.56 14.75
CA GLU A 14 -9.29 -23.95 14.45
C GLU A 14 -8.55 -24.64 13.28
N CYS A 15 -7.28 -24.99 13.49
CA CYS A 15 -6.71 -26.18 12.82
C CYS A 15 -7.36 -27.46 13.36
N VAL A 16 -8.32 -28.00 12.62
CA VAL A 16 -8.91 -29.32 12.88
C VAL A 16 -7.94 -30.42 12.45
N GLY A 17 -7.24 -31.01 13.41
CA GLY A 17 -6.84 -32.42 13.39
C GLY A 17 -5.55 -32.80 12.64
N GLY A 18 -4.40 -32.49 13.21
CA GLY A 18 -3.12 -33.13 12.89
C GLY A 18 -2.09 -32.82 13.98
N VAL A 19 -1.58 -33.84 14.69
CA VAL A 19 -0.38 -33.64 15.52
C VAL A 19 0.80 -33.70 14.56
N HIS A 20 1.27 -32.52 14.12
CA HIS A 20 2.47 -32.38 13.31
C HIS A 20 3.68 -32.36 14.26
N ASN A 21 4.48 -33.42 14.27
CA ASN A 21 5.72 -33.47 15.02
C ASN A 21 6.85 -32.91 14.16
N SER A 22 7.17 -31.62 14.32
CA SER A 22 8.39 -31.04 13.76
C SER A 22 9.61 -31.43 14.58
N LEU A 23 10.76 -31.65 13.91
CA LEU A 23 12.06 -31.80 14.58
C LEU A 23 12.72 -30.45 14.89
N PHE A 24 12.21 -29.37 14.31
CA PHE A 24 12.72 -28.00 14.45
C PHE A 24 11.74 -27.15 15.24
N ASP A 25 12.25 -26.24 16.06
CA ASP A 25 11.44 -25.23 16.73
C ASP A 25 11.69 -23.88 16.07
N PHE A 26 10.62 -23.25 15.58
CA PHE A 26 10.66 -21.99 14.86
C PHE A 26 9.77 -20.98 15.56
N GLU A 27 10.37 -19.86 15.95
CA GLU A 27 9.67 -18.80 16.67
C GLU A 27 9.93 -17.47 15.96
N VAL A 28 8.88 -16.89 15.37
CA VAL A 28 8.93 -15.52 14.87
C VAL A 28 8.88 -14.57 16.06
N LYS A 29 9.91 -13.76 16.19
CA LYS A 29 10.07 -12.78 17.28
C LYS A 29 9.39 -11.47 16.95
N ASN A 30 9.52 -11.03 15.69
CA ASN A 30 8.87 -9.83 15.20
C ASN A 30 8.84 -9.82 13.67
N ILE A 31 7.87 -9.09 13.13
CA ILE A 31 7.88 -8.68 11.73
C ILE A 31 7.80 -7.15 11.73
N PHE A 32 8.76 -6.52 11.07
CA PHE A 32 8.82 -5.09 10.87
C PHE A 32 8.38 -4.75 9.46
N ARG A 33 7.54 -3.74 9.34
CA ARG A 33 7.18 -3.11 8.07
C ARG A 33 7.76 -1.71 8.06
N GLU A 34 8.43 -1.34 6.98
CA GLU A 34 8.84 0.03 6.71
C GLU A 34 8.17 0.49 5.42
N GLY A 35 7.34 1.52 5.48
CA GLY A 35 6.73 2.09 4.29
C GLY A 35 7.73 2.89 3.46
N GLU A 36 7.38 3.23 2.21
CA GLU A 36 8.22 4.07 1.34
C GLU A 36 8.56 5.43 1.94
N ASP A 37 7.72 5.93 2.84
CA ASP A 37 7.93 7.18 3.55
C ASP A 37 8.94 7.05 4.73
N GLY A 38 9.49 5.85 4.94
CA GLY A 38 10.42 5.51 6.01
C GLY A 38 9.75 5.32 7.37
N LYS A 39 8.41 5.34 7.46
CA LYS A 39 7.73 5.02 8.71
C LYS A 39 7.83 3.52 8.98
N ARG A 40 8.30 3.20 10.18
CA ARG A 40 8.41 1.83 10.66
C ARG A 40 7.24 1.48 11.57
N PHE A 41 6.61 0.36 11.25
CA PHE A 41 5.61 -0.31 12.08
C PHE A 41 6.24 -1.57 12.67
N ASP A 42 6.39 -1.56 13.99
CA ASP A 42 6.85 -2.72 14.74
C ASP A 42 5.65 -3.59 15.11
N TYR A 43 5.84 -4.92 15.16
CA TYR A 43 4.82 -5.88 15.62
C TYR A 43 3.60 -6.00 14.72
N ILE A 44 3.77 -5.95 13.39
CA ILE A 44 2.65 -6.22 12.48
C ILE A 44 2.05 -7.62 12.66
N ILE A 45 2.83 -8.55 13.23
CA ILE A 45 2.39 -9.90 13.60
C ILE A 45 1.28 -9.91 14.67
N ASP A 46 1.19 -8.87 15.48
CA ASP A 46 0.18 -8.75 16.54
C ASP A 46 -1.10 -8.05 16.06
N LEU A 47 -1.11 -7.53 14.82
CA LEU A 47 -2.28 -6.89 14.23
C LEU A 47 -3.31 -7.96 13.84
N THR A 48 -4.59 -7.66 14.09
CA THR A 48 -5.69 -8.56 13.69
C THR A 48 -5.82 -8.65 12.18
N ASN A 49 -5.52 -7.55 11.47
CA ASN A 49 -5.59 -7.45 10.02
C ASN A 49 -4.33 -6.75 9.49
N PRO A 50 -3.19 -7.45 9.40
CA PRO A 50 -1.95 -6.87 8.91
C PRO A 50 -2.06 -6.52 7.42
N VAL A 51 -1.71 -5.27 7.07
CA VAL A 51 -1.74 -4.75 5.71
C VAL A 51 -0.34 -4.33 5.27
N ILE A 52 0.04 -4.73 4.06
CA ILE A 52 1.27 -4.34 3.38
C ILE A 52 0.92 -3.69 2.03
N GLY A 53 1.70 -2.71 1.62
CA GLY A 53 1.69 -2.12 0.29
C GLY A 53 2.89 -2.56 -0.56
N SER A 54 2.75 -2.37 -1.87
CA SER A 54 3.74 -2.69 -2.91
C SER A 54 5.15 -2.14 -2.67
N GLY A 55 5.23 -0.92 -2.17
CA GLY A 55 6.49 -0.22 -1.87
C GLY A 55 7.09 -0.49 -0.50
N ASP A 56 6.45 -1.33 0.33
CA ASP A 56 6.95 -1.60 1.68
C ASP A 56 8.21 -2.48 1.67
N THR A 57 9.00 -2.35 2.73
CA THR A 57 10.07 -3.29 3.09
C THR A 57 9.65 -4.11 4.30
N ILE A 58 9.86 -5.43 4.24
CA ILE A 58 9.55 -6.35 5.32
C ILE A 58 10.83 -6.94 5.90
N ASP A 59 10.97 -6.88 7.22
CA ASP A 59 12.09 -7.43 7.97
C ASP A 59 11.57 -8.40 9.04
N ILE A 60 11.96 -9.68 8.90
CA ILE A 60 11.49 -10.77 9.75
C ILE A 60 12.61 -11.14 10.71
N LEU A 61 12.34 -10.98 12.01
CA LEU A 61 13.20 -11.46 13.08
C LEU A 61 12.65 -12.79 13.60
N PHE A 62 13.44 -13.85 13.53
CA PHE A 62 13.04 -15.18 13.97
C PHE A 62 14.17 -15.91 14.71
N SER A 63 13.80 -16.98 15.40
CA SER A 63 14.69 -17.95 16.00
C SER A 63 14.38 -19.32 15.43
N LEU A 64 15.39 -19.96 14.86
CA LEU A 64 15.32 -21.36 14.43
C LEU A 64 16.23 -22.18 15.33
N LEU A 65 15.65 -23.06 16.14
CA LEU A 65 16.41 -23.95 17.02
C LEU A 65 16.62 -25.29 16.35
N ASP A 66 17.87 -25.75 16.44
CA ASP A 66 18.25 -27.09 16.00
C ASP A 66 17.43 -28.17 16.75
N PRO A 67 17.24 -29.34 16.13
CA PRO A 67 16.60 -30.45 16.77
C PRO A 67 17.28 -30.77 18.11
N GLN A 68 16.50 -30.75 19.20
CA GLN A 68 17.00 -31.12 20.53
C GLN A 68 17.44 -32.60 20.61
N PHE A 69 17.20 -33.37 19.55
CA PHE A 69 17.60 -34.76 19.38
C PHE A 69 18.48 -34.89 18.14
N ASN A 70 19.57 -35.67 18.24
CA ASN A 70 20.37 -36.03 17.08
C ASN A 70 19.47 -36.70 16.03
N ALA A 71 19.18 -35.98 14.95
CA ALA A 71 18.48 -36.53 13.81
C ALA A 71 19.28 -37.74 13.29
N LEU A 72 18.59 -38.84 13.01
CA LEU A 72 19.20 -39.95 12.28
C LEU A 72 19.67 -39.42 10.93
N SER A 73 20.80 -39.93 10.42
CA SER A 73 21.25 -39.60 9.07
C SER A 73 20.08 -39.76 8.10
N PRO A 74 19.72 -38.72 7.34
CA PRO A 74 18.59 -38.79 6.44
C PRO A 74 18.84 -39.86 5.38
N PHE A 75 17.78 -40.59 5.03
CA PHE A 75 17.78 -41.41 3.82
C PHE A 75 17.32 -40.52 2.66
N GLY A 76 18.24 -40.12 1.79
CA GLY A 76 17.92 -39.29 0.62
C GLY A 76 18.77 -38.02 0.53
N PRO A 77 18.33 -37.02 -0.27
CA PRO A 77 18.99 -35.72 -0.35
C PRO A 77 18.97 -35.00 0.99
N ASP A 78 19.78 -33.95 1.10
CA ASP A 78 19.84 -33.10 2.28
C ASP A 78 18.47 -32.45 2.55
N ARG A 79 18.16 -32.27 3.84
CA ARG A 79 16.89 -31.69 4.30
C ARG A 79 17.12 -30.21 4.55
N ASP A 80 16.60 -29.40 3.65
CA ASP A 80 16.69 -27.95 3.74
C ASP A 80 15.36 -27.39 4.25
N LEU A 81 15.44 -26.37 5.09
CA LEU A 81 14.28 -25.59 5.49
C LEU A 81 14.06 -24.52 4.44
N ILE A 82 12.83 -24.40 3.95
CA ILE A 82 12.45 -23.44 2.92
C ILE A 82 11.49 -22.45 3.56
N LEU A 83 11.90 -21.18 3.63
CA LEU A 83 10.99 -20.08 3.94
C LEU A 83 10.43 -19.53 2.64
N THR A 84 9.11 -19.48 2.51
CA THR A 84 8.44 -18.87 1.37
C THR A 84 7.73 -17.60 1.76
N ILE A 85 7.63 -16.66 0.82
CA ILE A 85 6.75 -15.49 0.89
C ILE A 85 6.04 -15.39 -0.46
N GLY A 86 4.74 -15.69 -0.49
CA GLY A 86 4.03 -15.88 -1.75
C GLY A 86 4.70 -16.96 -2.59
N GLU A 87 5.16 -16.60 -3.78
CA GLU A 87 5.87 -17.50 -4.71
C GLU A 87 7.40 -17.49 -4.54
N TYR A 88 7.95 -16.62 -3.70
CA TYR A 88 9.40 -16.52 -3.49
C TYR A 88 9.86 -17.55 -2.45
N GLU A 89 10.92 -18.30 -2.74
CA GLU A 89 11.50 -19.31 -1.84
C GLU A 89 12.93 -18.95 -1.42
N LEU A 90 13.25 -19.18 -0.14
CA LEU A 90 14.57 -18.97 0.45
C LEU A 90 15.01 -20.22 1.24
N ASP A 91 16.18 -20.75 0.88
CA ASP A 91 16.84 -21.82 1.64
C ASP A 91 17.37 -21.28 2.98
N LEU A 92 16.98 -21.93 4.08
CA LEU A 92 17.47 -21.69 5.43
C LEU A 92 18.33 -22.87 5.89
N ASN A 93 19.57 -22.57 6.28
CA ASN A 93 20.49 -23.56 6.86
C ASN A 93 20.37 -23.58 8.39
N ALA A 94 19.84 -24.68 8.94
CA ALA A 94 19.85 -24.90 10.38
C ALA A 94 21.30 -25.01 10.90
N GLY A 95 21.72 -24.08 11.77
CA GLY A 95 23.07 -24.02 12.35
C GLY A 95 23.92 -22.83 11.90
N GLU A 96 23.52 -22.10 10.86
CA GLU A 96 24.00 -20.74 10.64
C GLU A 96 23.16 -19.81 11.54
N ASN A 97 23.77 -18.87 12.26
CA ASN A 97 23.08 -17.92 13.16
C ASN A 97 22.22 -16.90 12.39
N GLN A 98 21.50 -17.33 11.35
CA GLN A 98 20.58 -16.49 10.59
C GLN A 98 19.30 -16.33 11.41
N THR A 99 19.11 -15.11 11.91
CA THR A 99 17.96 -14.73 12.73
C THR A 99 17.12 -13.63 12.10
N ARG A 100 17.52 -13.14 10.92
CA ARG A 100 16.94 -11.98 10.25
C ARG A 100 16.93 -12.14 8.73
N ILE A 101 15.82 -11.79 8.09
CA ILE A 101 15.69 -11.70 6.63
C ILE A 101 15.03 -10.37 6.26
N LEU A 102 15.56 -9.71 5.22
CA LEU A 102 15.06 -8.44 4.69
C LEU A 102 14.55 -8.64 3.27
N PHE A 103 13.35 -8.15 2.98
CA PHE A 103 12.71 -8.16 1.66
C PHE A 103 12.40 -6.73 1.21
N SER A 104 12.87 -6.36 0.02
CA SER A 104 12.80 -4.98 -0.49
C SER A 104 12.27 -4.83 -1.92
N GLU A 105 11.90 -5.93 -2.59
CA GLU A 105 11.39 -5.92 -3.97
C GLU A 105 10.04 -6.65 -4.03
N LEU A 106 9.00 -5.98 -3.50
CA LEU A 106 7.65 -6.52 -3.39
C LEU A 106 6.77 -6.25 -4.63
N VAL A 107 7.36 -5.71 -5.71
CA VAL A 107 6.69 -5.27 -6.96
C VAL A 107 5.84 -6.35 -7.64
N HIS A 108 6.11 -7.63 -7.40
CA HIS A 108 5.28 -8.70 -7.96
C HIS A 108 3.95 -8.90 -7.21
N PHE A 109 3.74 -8.22 -6.09
CA PHE A 109 2.55 -8.32 -5.25
C PHE A 109 1.39 -7.48 -5.77
N ASP A 110 1.69 -6.52 -6.65
CA ASP A 110 0.74 -5.54 -7.20
C ASP A 110 -0.20 -6.22 -8.21
N LEU A 111 0.18 -7.40 -8.68
CA LEU A 111 -0.68 -8.29 -9.47
C LEU A 111 -1.63 -9.16 -8.63
N LEU A 112 -1.48 -9.18 -7.30
CA LEU A 112 -2.37 -9.94 -6.42
C LEU A 112 -3.66 -9.17 -6.22
N ASN A 113 -4.80 -9.86 -6.26
CA ASN A 113 -6.06 -9.19 -5.93
C ASN A 113 -6.09 -8.88 -4.42
N PRO A 114 -6.83 -7.86 -3.96
CA PRO A 114 -7.02 -7.57 -2.54
C PRO A 114 -7.68 -8.70 -1.74
N GLU A 115 -8.20 -9.72 -2.44
CA GLU A 115 -8.77 -10.94 -1.86
C GLU A 115 -7.73 -12.05 -1.66
N ASP A 116 -6.56 -11.91 -2.27
CA ASP A 116 -5.47 -12.88 -2.19
C ASP A 116 -4.65 -12.66 -0.91
N TYR A 117 -4.45 -13.73 -0.14
CA TYR A 117 -3.59 -13.69 1.03
C TYR A 117 -2.14 -13.90 0.61
N LEU A 118 -1.24 -13.01 1.01
CA LEU A 118 0.19 -13.28 0.93
C LEU A 118 0.61 -14.10 2.13
N THR A 119 0.98 -15.36 1.94
CA THR A 119 1.45 -16.21 3.03
C THR A 119 2.97 -16.20 3.13
N ILE A 120 3.49 -16.13 4.37
CA ILE A 120 4.83 -16.58 4.68
C ILE A 120 4.71 -17.98 5.24
N SER A 121 5.42 -18.95 4.66
CA SER A 121 5.42 -20.32 5.18
C SER A 121 6.83 -20.84 5.40
N LEU A 122 7.02 -21.69 6.41
CA LEU A 122 8.27 -22.43 6.60
C LEU A 122 7.99 -23.92 6.51
N TYR A 123 8.65 -24.62 5.60
CA TYR A 123 8.50 -26.07 5.43
C TYR A 123 9.83 -26.77 5.18
N GLN A 124 9.86 -28.09 5.22
CA GLN A 124 11.04 -28.88 4.85
C GLN A 124 10.92 -29.36 3.41
N ASN A 125 11.94 -29.21 2.57
CA ASN A 125 11.89 -29.62 1.16
C ASN A 125 11.50 -31.11 0.95
N SER A 126 11.84 -31.98 1.91
CA SER A 126 11.51 -33.40 1.91
C SER A 126 10.09 -33.73 2.38
N ASP A 127 9.38 -32.74 2.94
CA ASP A 127 8.04 -32.83 3.49
C ASP A 127 7.34 -31.46 3.40
N SER A 128 6.99 -31.05 2.18
CA SER A 128 6.33 -29.77 1.90
C SER A 128 4.91 -29.68 2.45
N GLU A 129 4.34 -30.80 2.91
CA GLU A 129 3.05 -30.81 3.61
C GLU A 129 3.20 -30.47 5.11
N ASN A 130 4.42 -30.43 5.64
CA ASN A 130 4.70 -30.07 7.03
C ASN A 130 5.06 -28.58 7.16
N VAL A 131 4.03 -27.74 7.09
CA VAL A 131 4.14 -26.29 7.32
C VAL A 131 4.32 -26.03 8.82
N LEU A 132 5.45 -25.44 9.20
CA LEU A 132 5.85 -25.18 10.58
C LEU A 132 5.24 -23.89 11.13
N TRP A 133 5.00 -22.93 10.24
CA TRP A 133 4.41 -21.65 10.55
C TRP A 133 3.85 -21.06 9.27
N GLU A 134 2.69 -20.42 9.35
CA GLU A 134 2.08 -19.67 8.26
C GLU A 134 1.58 -18.33 8.79
N PHE A 135 1.81 -17.25 8.03
CA PHE A 135 1.27 -15.93 8.34
C PHE A 135 0.80 -15.22 7.09
N ALA A 136 -0.41 -14.67 7.13
CA ALA A 136 -1.03 -14.03 5.98
C ALA A 136 -1.08 -12.51 6.12
N PHE A 137 -0.68 -11.78 5.07
CA PHE A 137 -0.92 -10.35 4.94
C PHE A 137 -2.04 -10.05 3.96
N ARG A 138 -2.53 -8.82 4.02
CA ARG A 138 -3.45 -8.21 3.05
C ARG A 138 -2.73 -7.15 2.24
N THR A 139 -3.12 -6.98 0.99
CA THR A 139 -2.50 -6.01 0.08
C THR A 139 -3.29 -4.70 0.01
N LEU A 140 -2.57 -3.59 0.03
CA LEU A 140 -3.03 -2.25 -0.30
C LEU A 140 -2.29 -1.84 -1.56
N ASP A 141 -3.03 -1.36 -2.56
CA ASP A 141 -2.44 -1.01 -3.85
C ASP A 141 -2.99 0.32 -4.39
N ALA A 142 -2.23 0.99 -5.24
CA ALA A 142 -2.51 2.31 -5.76
C ALA A 142 -2.13 2.44 -7.23
N ASP A 143 -3.11 2.39 -8.12
CA ASP A 143 -2.88 2.42 -9.55
C ASP A 143 -3.01 3.82 -10.16
N VAL A 144 -2.14 4.09 -11.13
CA VAL A 144 -2.31 5.18 -12.09
C VAL A 144 -1.84 4.76 -13.49
N ASP A 145 -2.29 5.47 -14.53
CA ASP A 145 -1.81 5.32 -15.92
C ASP A 145 -0.35 5.79 -16.05
N SER A 146 0.54 5.01 -15.44
CA SER A 146 1.96 5.31 -15.21
C SER A 146 2.80 5.29 -16.47
N ASP A 147 2.41 4.49 -17.47
CA ASP A 147 3.05 4.48 -18.78
C ASP A 147 2.44 5.51 -19.77
N ASN A 148 1.42 6.25 -19.31
CA ASN A 148 0.75 7.34 -20.01
C ASN A 148 0.07 6.92 -21.33
N ASN A 149 -0.47 5.70 -21.38
CA ASN A 149 -1.10 5.13 -22.57
C ASN A 149 -2.65 5.22 -22.53
N ASN A 150 -3.26 5.50 -21.37
CA ASN A 150 -4.73 5.55 -21.17
C ASN A 150 -5.32 6.98 -21.12
N GLY A 151 -4.48 8.01 -21.08
CA GLY A 151 -4.91 9.42 -21.06
C GLY A 151 -5.52 9.81 -19.71
N LEU A 152 -6.79 10.20 -19.66
CA LEU A 152 -7.48 10.52 -18.39
C LEU A 152 -8.30 9.33 -17.85
N ARG A 153 -8.27 8.19 -18.55
CA ARG A 153 -9.07 7.02 -18.20
C ARG A 153 -8.35 6.16 -17.18
N ARG A 154 -9.06 5.16 -16.68
CA ARG A 154 -8.54 4.11 -15.81
C ARG A 154 -7.27 3.46 -16.39
N PRO A 155 -6.22 3.23 -15.57
CA PRO A 155 -5.06 2.41 -15.95
C PRO A 155 -5.46 0.99 -16.38
N ASP A 156 -4.63 0.36 -17.19
CA ASP A 156 -4.87 -1.02 -17.64
C ASP A 156 -4.34 -2.10 -16.69
N ARG A 157 -3.59 -1.68 -15.67
CA ARG A 157 -2.92 -2.45 -14.62
C ARG A 157 -1.97 -3.47 -15.18
N SER A 158 -1.20 -3.02 -16.15
CA SER A 158 -0.21 -3.87 -16.78
C SER A 158 1.06 -3.92 -15.93
N LEU A 159 1.80 -5.03 -16.03
CA LEU A 159 3.15 -5.16 -15.47
C LEU A 159 4.12 -4.02 -15.87
N ALA A 160 3.81 -3.29 -16.95
CA ALA A 160 4.59 -2.13 -17.36
C ALA A 160 4.27 -0.91 -16.50
N GLU A 161 3.00 -0.70 -16.13
CA GLU A 161 2.56 0.33 -15.18
C GLU A 161 3.15 0.04 -13.78
N GLU A 162 2.98 -1.17 -13.24
CA GLU A 162 3.48 -1.55 -11.90
C GLU A 162 4.99 -1.31 -11.73
N ARG A 163 5.76 -1.61 -12.77
CA ARG A 163 7.21 -1.40 -12.75
C ARG A 163 7.56 0.09 -12.68
N ILE A 164 6.79 0.95 -13.34
CA ILE A 164 7.03 2.39 -13.33
C ILE A 164 6.70 2.98 -11.96
N GLU A 165 5.69 2.44 -11.27
CA GLU A 165 5.26 2.91 -9.95
C GLU A 165 6.29 2.60 -8.85
N SER A 166 6.94 1.44 -8.96
CA SER A 166 7.94 0.95 -8.00
C SER A 166 9.39 1.36 -8.30
N GLU A 167 9.70 1.79 -9.53
CA GLU A 167 11.07 2.13 -9.92
C GLU A 167 11.38 3.62 -9.71
N ALA A 168 12.31 3.90 -8.79
CA ALA A 168 12.76 5.26 -8.51
C ALA A 168 13.30 5.97 -9.77
N GLY A 169 12.92 7.24 -9.94
CA GLY A 169 13.35 8.07 -11.07
C GLY A 169 12.56 7.87 -12.37
N GLN A 170 11.57 6.98 -12.39
CA GLN A 170 10.57 6.98 -13.45
C GLN A 170 9.58 8.13 -13.26
N PRO A 171 9.07 8.73 -14.35
CA PRO A 171 8.18 9.90 -14.26
C PRO A 171 6.77 9.57 -13.75
N GLY A 172 6.35 8.30 -13.82
CA GLY A 172 4.97 7.91 -13.56
C GLY A 172 3.99 8.66 -14.45
N LYS A 173 2.83 9.01 -13.88
CA LYS A 173 1.80 9.77 -14.58
C LYS A 173 2.22 11.22 -14.86
N ILE A 174 2.22 11.61 -16.14
CA ILE A 174 2.46 12.98 -16.57
C ILE A 174 1.13 13.74 -16.63
N LEU A 175 1.05 14.85 -15.90
CA LEU A 175 -0.12 15.72 -15.83
C LEU A 175 0.20 17.10 -16.39
N SER A 176 -0.76 17.67 -17.13
CA SER A 176 -0.70 19.08 -17.53
C SER A 176 -1.36 19.95 -16.47
N ILE A 177 -0.79 21.12 -16.19
CA ILE A 177 -1.39 22.09 -15.27
C ILE A 177 -2.68 22.62 -15.89
N ASN A 178 -3.75 22.65 -15.09
CA ASN A 178 -5.09 23.00 -15.54
C ASN A 178 -5.28 24.53 -15.69
N THR A 179 -4.48 25.17 -16.55
CA THR A 179 -4.41 26.64 -16.73
C THR A 179 -5.36 27.21 -17.79
N ASP A 180 -6.16 26.35 -18.43
CA ASP A 180 -7.17 26.77 -19.38
C ASP A 180 -8.30 27.56 -18.70
N ASP A 181 -9.16 28.18 -19.51
CA ASP A 181 -10.38 28.88 -19.09
C ASP A 181 -11.51 28.31 -19.93
N THR A 182 -12.02 27.15 -19.50
CA THR A 182 -12.89 26.29 -20.33
C THR A 182 -14.24 26.96 -20.63
N ASP A 183 -14.76 27.77 -19.72
CA ASP A 183 -16.06 28.43 -19.87
C ASP A 183 -15.97 29.94 -20.23
N ASN A 184 -14.76 30.50 -20.29
CA ASN A 184 -14.44 31.88 -20.67
C ASN A 184 -14.95 32.93 -19.68
N ASP A 185 -14.92 32.64 -18.38
CA ASP A 185 -15.27 33.59 -17.32
C ASP A 185 -14.06 34.40 -16.80
N GLY A 186 -12.85 34.05 -17.25
CA GLY A 186 -11.59 34.68 -16.87
C GLY A 186 -10.92 34.07 -15.63
N ILE A 187 -11.44 32.95 -15.13
CA ILE A 187 -10.87 32.16 -14.04
C ILE A 187 -10.20 30.92 -14.63
N PRO A 188 -8.92 30.64 -14.33
CA PRO A 188 -8.30 29.40 -14.77
C PRO A 188 -8.99 28.18 -14.15
N ASP A 189 -9.08 27.06 -14.88
CA ASP A 189 -9.78 25.83 -14.47
C ASP A 189 -9.24 25.23 -13.15
N TYR A 190 -7.99 25.49 -12.74
CA TYR A 190 -7.48 25.09 -11.41
C TYR A 190 -8.04 25.94 -10.26
N ALA A 191 -8.55 27.13 -10.56
CA ALA A 191 -9.17 28.06 -9.61
C ALA A 191 -10.69 28.12 -9.76
N ASP A 192 -11.22 27.60 -10.87
CA ASP A 192 -12.64 27.40 -11.10
C ASP A 192 -13.08 26.00 -10.61
N PHE A 193 -14.03 25.98 -9.69
CA PHE A 193 -14.56 24.76 -9.10
C PHE A 193 -15.96 24.39 -9.65
N ASP A 194 -16.54 25.22 -10.52
CA ASP A 194 -17.87 24.98 -11.09
C ASP A 194 -17.79 24.18 -12.41
N ILE A 195 -16.75 24.43 -13.22
CA ILE A 195 -16.48 23.70 -14.46
C ILE A 195 -14.98 23.68 -14.77
N GLY A 196 -14.51 22.63 -15.43
CA GLY A 196 -13.12 22.50 -15.82
C GLY A 196 -12.88 21.28 -16.71
N LYS A 197 -11.60 20.97 -16.95
CA LYS A 197 -11.19 19.78 -17.70
C LYS A 197 -11.20 18.53 -16.82
N GLY A 198 -11.38 17.38 -17.47
CA GLY A 198 -11.27 16.08 -16.80
C GLY A 198 -9.87 15.86 -16.22
N PHE A 199 -9.82 15.10 -15.14
CA PHE A 199 -8.63 14.74 -14.39
C PHE A 199 -8.26 13.28 -14.62
N ALA A 200 -6.99 12.95 -14.38
CA ALA A 200 -6.53 11.57 -14.44
C ALA A 200 -7.10 10.79 -13.24
N GLN A 201 -7.48 9.54 -13.47
CA GLN A 201 -7.96 8.66 -12.40
C GLN A 201 -6.78 8.12 -11.58
N PHE A 202 -6.97 8.10 -10.27
CA PHE A 202 -6.10 7.44 -9.29
C PHE A 202 -6.96 6.46 -8.51
N ILE A 203 -6.57 5.19 -8.51
CA ILE A 203 -7.39 4.11 -7.97
C ILE A 203 -6.65 3.52 -6.78
N VAL A 204 -7.35 3.31 -5.67
CA VAL A 204 -6.77 2.66 -4.50
C VAL A 204 -7.54 1.39 -4.23
N GLU A 205 -6.84 0.27 -4.18
CA GLU A 205 -7.41 -1.01 -3.82
C GLU A 205 -7.23 -1.23 -2.32
N VAL A 206 -8.35 -1.39 -1.61
CA VAL A 206 -8.33 -1.67 -0.18
C VAL A 206 -8.73 -3.13 0.07
N PRO A 207 -8.14 -3.81 1.07
CA PRO A 207 -8.53 -5.17 1.37
C PRO A 207 -10.03 -5.25 1.73
N ASN A 208 -10.76 -6.17 1.11
CA ASN A 208 -12.23 -6.32 1.28
C ASN A 208 -12.66 -6.75 2.70
N THR A 209 -11.68 -7.06 3.55
CA THR A 209 -11.82 -7.70 4.85
C THR A 209 -11.54 -6.74 6.02
N VAL A 210 -11.10 -5.49 5.76
CA VAL A 210 -11.00 -4.45 6.79
C VAL A 210 -12.39 -3.87 7.07
N ASP A 211 -12.65 -3.40 8.29
CA ASP A 211 -13.92 -2.74 8.63
C ASP A 211 -13.85 -1.24 8.33
N PRO A 212 -14.58 -0.73 7.31
CA PRO A 212 -14.50 0.68 6.95
C PRO A 212 -14.92 1.65 8.06
N ALA A 213 -15.58 1.16 9.12
CA ALA A 213 -15.96 1.95 10.27
C ALA A 213 -14.83 2.19 11.29
N THR A 214 -13.81 1.32 11.35
CA THR A 214 -12.69 1.40 12.29
C THR A 214 -11.36 1.65 11.62
N THR A 215 -11.26 1.34 10.32
CA THR A 215 -10.06 1.55 9.51
C THR A 215 -9.93 3.00 9.07
N THR A 216 -8.71 3.52 9.15
CA THR A 216 -8.33 4.85 8.64
C THR A 216 -7.35 4.74 7.49
N ILE A 217 -7.53 5.61 6.49
CA ILE A 217 -6.61 5.77 5.35
C ILE A 217 -6.02 7.19 5.35
N THR A 218 -4.73 7.31 5.07
CA THR A 218 -4.01 8.58 4.97
C THR A 218 -3.30 8.67 3.64
N PHE A 219 -3.49 9.77 2.93
CA PHE A 219 -2.76 10.10 1.71
C PHE A 219 -1.70 11.15 2.01
N THR A 220 -0.44 10.91 1.68
CA THR A 220 0.64 11.88 1.86
C THR A 220 1.26 12.21 0.51
N TYR A 221 1.13 13.46 0.11
CA TYR A 221 1.62 13.98 -1.17
C TYR A 221 1.90 15.49 -1.10
N SER A 222 2.53 16.06 -2.13
CA SER A 222 2.79 17.50 -2.24
C SER A 222 1.51 18.27 -2.59
N SER A 223 0.69 18.53 -1.57
CA SER A 223 -0.65 19.07 -1.74
C SER A 223 -0.72 20.59 -1.81
N SER A 224 -1.50 21.13 -2.75
CA SER A 224 -1.81 22.57 -2.84
C SER A 224 -3.27 22.85 -2.48
N SER A 225 -3.51 23.58 -1.40
CA SER A 225 -4.87 23.82 -0.91
C SER A 225 -5.70 24.67 -1.89
N PRO A 226 -6.89 24.21 -2.32
CA PRO A 226 -7.75 24.96 -3.23
C PRO A 226 -8.33 26.25 -2.59
N LEU A 227 -8.45 26.30 -1.27
CA LEU A 227 -8.94 27.47 -0.54
C LEU A 227 -7.85 28.51 -0.24
N ALA A 228 -6.58 28.19 -0.53
CA ALA A 228 -5.45 29.08 -0.29
C ALA A 228 -4.94 29.76 -1.57
N ILE A 229 -5.70 29.66 -2.68
CA ILE A 229 -5.41 30.40 -3.91
C ILE A 229 -5.46 31.91 -3.61
N THR A 230 -4.41 32.61 -3.99
CA THR A 230 -4.36 34.08 -3.88
C THR A 230 -4.63 34.73 -5.23
N GLN A 231 -5.27 35.90 -5.21
CA GLN A 231 -5.57 36.66 -6.42
C GLN A 231 -4.78 37.97 -6.41
N GLN A 232 -4.15 38.29 -7.54
CA GLN A 232 -3.45 39.56 -7.73
C GLN A 232 -3.98 40.24 -8.99
N THR A 233 -4.51 41.46 -8.85
CA THR A 233 -5.01 42.21 -10.01
C THR A 233 -4.01 43.29 -10.41
N ASN A 234 -3.43 43.15 -11.60
CA ASN A 234 -2.46 44.08 -12.16
C ASN A 234 -2.96 44.57 -13.53
N ASN A 235 -3.09 45.89 -13.69
CA ASN A 235 -3.56 46.52 -14.94
C ASN A 235 -4.89 45.95 -15.49
N GLY A 236 -5.78 45.51 -14.61
CA GLY A 236 -7.08 44.94 -14.98
C GLY A 236 -7.05 43.46 -15.38
N ILE A 237 -5.90 42.79 -15.25
CA ILE A 237 -5.77 41.33 -15.39
C ILE A 237 -5.68 40.76 -13.98
N THR A 238 -6.56 39.81 -13.65
CA THR A 238 -6.52 39.06 -12.39
C THR A 238 -5.72 37.78 -12.61
N GLU A 239 -4.61 37.67 -11.89
CA GLU A 239 -3.78 36.47 -11.82
C GLU A 239 -4.19 35.65 -10.59
N TYR A 240 -4.35 34.35 -10.78
CA TYR A 240 -4.61 33.38 -9.73
C TYR A 240 -3.29 32.66 -9.42
N ILE A 241 -2.97 32.52 -8.14
CA ILE A 241 -1.70 31.94 -7.71
C ILE A 241 -2.06 30.81 -6.74
N PRO A 242 -1.88 29.53 -7.15
CA PRO A 242 -2.08 28.39 -6.28
C PRO A 242 -1.21 28.47 -5.02
N ASP A 243 -1.67 27.83 -3.94
CA ASP A 243 -0.81 27.61 -2.77
C ASP A 243 0.36 26.67 -3.13
N LYS A 244 1.36 26.61 -2.25
CA LYS A 244 2.50 25.69 -2.37
C LYS A 244 2.03 24.24 -2.59
N GLY A 245 2.90 23.42 -3.17
CA GLY A 245 2.61 22.02 -3.52
C GLY A 245 2.17 21.89 -4.97
N TYR A 246 2.13 20.67 -5.50
CA TYR A 246 2.01 20.44 -6.95
C TYR A 246 0.67 19.82 -7.37
N LEU A 247 0.03 19.08 -6.46
CA LEU A 247 -1.12 18.24 -6.78
C LEU A 247 -2.33 18.52 -5.89
N ARG A 248 -3.49 18.11 -6.37
CA ARG A 248 -4.71 17.95 -5.58
C ARG A 248 -5.37 16.61 -5.93
N LEU A 249 -5.84 15.93 -4.89
CA LEU A 249 -6.67 14.74 -5.00
C LEU A 249 -8.13 15.11 -4.73
N TRP A 250 -9.02 14.68 -5.63
CA TRP A 250 -10.44 15.01 -5.61
C TRP A 250 -11.32 13.77 -5.59
N LEU A 251 -12.46 13.82 -4.89
CA LEU A 251 -13.52 12.82 -4.99
C LEU A 251 -14.34 12.92 -6.29
N ARG A 252 -14.27 14.07 -6.94
CA ARG A 252 -15.00 14.37 -8.18
C ARG A 252 -14.05 14.70 -9.30
N ASN A 253 -14.47 14.36 -10.52
CA ASN A 253 -13.72 14.69 -11.72
C ASN A 253 -13.78 16.20 -11.99
N GLY A 254 -12.80 16.75 -12.70
CA GLY A 254 -12.71 18.19 -12.96
C GLY A 254 -13.77 18.74 -13.91
N ASP A 255 -14.47 17.88 -14.66
CA ASP A 255 -15.63 18.22 -15.48
C ASP A 255 -16.96 18.27 -14.69
N GLN A 256 -16.88 18.21 -13.36
CA GLN A 256 -17.99 18.28 -12.43
C GLN A 256 -17.80 19.43 -11.45
N VAL A 257 -18.90 19.95 -10.90
CA VAL A 257 -18.85 20.91 -9.79
C VAL A 257 -18.19 20.26 -8.58
N ARG A 258 -17.15 20.90 -8.05
CA ARG A 258 -16.34 20.49 -6.91
C ARG A 258 -16.55 21.43 -5.72
N ASN A 259 -16.59 20.88 -4.52
CA ASN A 259 -16.50 21.65 -3.29
C ASN A 259 -15.03 21.70 -2.84
N PRO A 260 -14.37 22.87 -2.85
CA PRO A 260 -12.96 23.00 -2.51
C PRO A 260 -12.63 22.77 -1.02
N ASN A 261 -13.64 22.62 -0.16
CA ASN A 261 -13.40 22.25 1.23
C ASN A 261 -12.76 20.85 1.34
N SER A 262 -12.07 20.60 2.46
CA SER A 262 -11.53 19.28 2.77
C SER A 262 -12.66 18.24 2.93
N LEU A 263 -12.37 16.96 2.75
CA LEU A 263 -13.32 15.87 3.01
C LEU A 263 -13.81 15.86 4.47
N THR A 264 -12.98 16.27 5.43
CA THR A 264 -13.38 16.47 6.83
C THR A 264 -14.38 17.60 7.03
N ASP A 265 -14.42 18.56 6.10
CA ASP A 265 -15.37 19.69 6.09
C ASP A 265 -16.51 19.49 5.08
N ASN A 266 -16.83 18.23 4.74
CA ASN A 266 -17.84 17.83 3.75
C ASN A 266 -17.60 18.39 2.33
N GLY A 267 -16.33 18.60 1.96
CA GLY A 267 -15.95 18.91 0.58
C GLY A 267 -15.41 17.70 -0.19
N ASP A 268 -14.85 17.98 -1.37
CA ASP A 268 -14.37 16.96 -2.30
C ASP A 268 -12.84 16.84 -2.32
N TYR A 269 -12.10 17.70 -1.59
CA TYR A 269 -10.65 17.72 -1.57
C TYR A 269 -10.07 16.77 -0.50
N VAL A 270 -9.18 15.87 -0.91
CA VAL A 270 -8.47 14.95 0.00
C VAL A 270 -7.16 15.60 0.43
N GLN A 271 -7.17 16.29 1.56
CA GLN A 271 -5.98 16.95 2.12
C GLN A 271 -4.89 15.94 2.53
N SER A 272 -3.64 16.26 2.17
CA SER A 272 -2.45 15.46 2.50
C SER A 272 -2.17 15.37 4.00
N GLY A 273 -1.73 14.20 4.45
CA GLY A 273 -1.36 13.88 5.84
C GLY A 273 -2.54 13.83 6.82
N GLN A 274 -3.78 14.00 6.35
CA GLN A 274 -4.98 13.87 7.18
C GLN A 274 -5.46 12.42 7.18
N PRO A 275 -5.70 11.81 8.35
CA PRO A 275 -6.34 10.51 8.43
C PRO A 275 -7.85 10.64 8.19
N TYR A 276 -8.38 9.82 7.30
CA TYR A 276 -9.80 9.74 6.99
C TYR A 276 -10.34 8.38 7.40
N ALA A 277 -11.56 8.35 7.93
CA ALA A 277 -12.27 7.08 8.10
C ALA A 277 -12.57 6.50 6.71
N LEU A 278 -12.33 5.21 6.52
CA LEU A 278 -12.46 4.58 5.21
C LEU A 278 -13.90 4.67 4.66
N ASN A 279 -14.90 4.69 5.53
CA ASN A 279 -16.31 4.93 5.17
C ASN A 279 -16.64 6.33 4.63
N GLN A 280 -15.70 7.29 4.67
CA GLN A 280 -15.85 8.59 4.00
C GLN A 280 -15.68 8.47 2.48
N PHE A 281 -15.08 7.37 2.00
CA PHE A 281 -14.91 7.09 0.58
C PHE A 281 -16.00 6.15 0.06
N SER A 282 -16.35 6.34 -1.22
CA SER A 282 -17.20 5.40 -1.93
C SER A 282 -16.36 4.22 -2.41
N ILE A 283 -16.39 3.12 -1.65
CA ILE A 283 -15.72 1.87 -2.02
C ILE A 283 -16.66 1.06 -2.92
N ASN A 284 -16.21 0.68 -4.11
CA ASN A 284 -17.02 -0.07 -5.05
C ASN A 284 -17.07 -1.59 -4.69
N LYS A 285 -17.74 -2.39 -5.54
CA LYS A 285 -17.86 -3.85 -5.33
C LYS A 285 -16.57 -4.64 -5.48
N LYS A 286 -15.51 -4.00 -6.00
CA LYS A 286 -14.16 -4.56 -6.14
C LYS A 286 -13.21 -4.03 -5.06
N SER A 287 -13.75 -3.36 -4.04
CA SER A 287 -12.96 -2.72 -2.99
C SER A 287 -12.02 -1.61 -3.48
N GLU A 288 -12.47 -0.86 -4.49
CA GLU A 288 -11.70 0.25 -5.05
C GLU A 288 -12.27 1.61 -4.62
N ILE A 289 -11.37 2.53 -4.28
CA ILE A 289 -11.64 3.97 -4.14
C ILE A 289 -11.19 4.66 -5.42
N PHE A 290 -12.06 5.50 -5.99
CA PHE A 290 -11.71 6.36 -7.12
C PHE A 290 -11.44 7.78 -6.66
N LEU A 291 -10.26 8.27 -6.97
CA LEU A 291 -9.85 9.65 -6.82
C LEU A 291 -9.45 10.22 -8.19
N TYR A 292 -9.35 11.54 -8.24
CA TYR A 292 -8.98 12.28 -9.43
C TYR A 292 -7.82 13.22 -9.14
N MET A 293 -6.80 13.20 -9.99
CA MET A 293 -5.59 13.99 -9.81
C MET A 293 -5.59 15.25 -10.69
N GLU A 294 -5.35 16.39 -10.05
CA GLU A 294 -5.17 17.68 -10.69
C GLU A 294 -3.76 18.21 -10.40
N ALA A 295 -3.02 18.58 -11.45
CA ALA A 295 -1.77 19.31 -11.32
C ALA A 295 -2.03 20.82 -11.31
N VAL A 296 -1.41 21.53 -10.36
CA VAL A 296 -1.63 22.96 -10.15
C VAL A 296 -0.35 23.80 -10.14
N ASN A 297 0.81 23.19 -9.89
CA ASN A 297 2.12 23.83 -10.06
C ASN A 297 3.09 22.90 -10.79
N GLU A 298 4.08 23.47 -11.48
CA GLU A 298 5.11 22.73 -12.19
C GLU A 298 6.18 22.19 -11.24
N THR A 299 6.76 21.04 -11.59
CA THR A 299 7.98 20.51 -10.98
C THR A 299 8.78 19.71 -12.00
N ASP A 300 10.11 19.78 -11.88
CA ASP A 300 11.06 19.00 -12.69
C ASP A 300 11.62 17.79 -11.91
N THR A 301 11.14 17.57 -10.68
CA THR A 301 11.59 16.50 -9.77
C THR A 301 10.46 15.49 -9.56
N PRO A 302 10.49 14.32 -10.24
CA PRO A 302 9.46 13.28 -10.11
C PRO A 302 9.23 12.83 -8.66
N ASP A 303 10.30 12.73 -7.86
CA ASP A 303 10.23 12.33 -6.46
C ASP A 303 9.36 13.27 -5.59
N ASP A 304 9.23 14.55 -5.98
CA ASP A 304 8.39 15.52 -5.26
C ASP A 304 6.88 15.30 -5.52
N MET A 305 6.53 14.37 -6.43
CA MET A 305 5.15 14.05 -6.81
C MET A 305 4.67 12.68 -6.32
N LYS A 306 5.48 11.95 -5.53
CA LYS A 306 5.05 10.69 -4.91
C LYS A 306 3.80 10.86 -4.05
N ILE A 307 2.87 9.92 -4.16
CA ILE A 307 1.69 9.80 -3.31
C ILE A 307 1.86 8.54 -2.46
N ASN A 308 2.08 8.71 -1.17
CA ASN A 308 2.14 7.60 -0.22
C ASN A 308 0.76 7.35 0.39
N ILE A 309 0.39 6.08 0.56
CA ILE A 309 -0.87 5.68 1.18
C ILE A 309 -0.59 4.82 2.40
N ASP A 310 -1.12 5.22 3.54
CA ASP A 310 -1.10 4.44 4.77
C ASP A 310 -2.53 3.98 5.10
N LEU A 311 -2.72 2.67 5.30
CA LEU A 311 -3.96 2.08 5.83
C LEU A 311 -3.69 1.50 7.22
N ILE A 312 -4.47 1.93 8.21
CA ILE A 312 -4.36 1.47 9.60
C ILE A 312 -5.73 0.96 10.03
N ASP A 313 -5.79 -0.33 10.38
CA ASP A 313 -6.95 -0.95 10.99
C ASP A 313 -6.79 -0.98 12.52
N ASN A 314 -7.71 -0.34 13.24
CA ASN A 314 -7.64 -0.12 14.70
C ASN A 314 -8.55 -1.06 15.49
#